data_AF-A0A7V1MZ08-F1
#
_entry.id   AF-A0A7V1MZ08-F1
#
_cell.length_a   1.000
_cell.length_b   1.000
_cell.length_c   1.000
_cell.angle_alpha   90.00
_cell.angle_beta   90.00
_cell.angle_gamma   90.00
#
_symmetry.space_group_name_H-M   'P 1'
#
loop_
_entity.id
_entity.type
_entity.pdbx_description
1 polymer ?
#
loop_
_entity_poly.entity_id
_entity_poly.type
_entity_poly.pdbx_seq_one_letter_code
_entity_poly.pdbx_strand_id
1 'polypeptide(L)'
;MKKLSLVLAIFLAIFVVQSCTKDTDMVAEQKAPQLPAIETFVMPFDDFSESQRNQVEDRTVNNFSYALGNILIWNSLLDMNLRIPVLSFMEALKHEADYQGNGIWLWAYEVTDDQGDTYQAELYGELLVSDEIKWDMYVSKTGGFQNMHWYTGVTANDESYAHWTLYFDTEDPKPFIKIDFKKDTNAGLGGIRYTNIIPDVPQNGGYIEYREGNGAATDGFNRAYDVYKSEIDNLLEINWSKENKNGRVKDVERYHDTEWHCWGTDFKDIQC
;
A
#
# COMPACT_ATOMS: atom_id res chain seq x y z
N MET A 1 22.01 -48.70 -73.31
CA MET A 1 22.71 -48.23 -72.09
C MET A 1 22.50 -46.72 -71.93
N LYS A 2 21.39 -46.27 -71.32
CA LYS A 2 21.15 -44.82 -71.02
C LYS A 2 19.89 -44.56 -70.15
N LYS A 3 19.42 -45.55 -69.39
CA LYS A 3 18.21 -45.41 -68.55
C LYS A 3 18.36 -46.09 -67.19
N LEU A 4 19.53 -45.95 -66.57
CA LEU A 4 19.77 -46.50 -65.22
C LEU A 4 20.67 -45.58 -64.39
N SER A 5 20.49 -44.25 -64.53
CA SER A 5 21.29 -43.27 -63.79
C SER A 5 20.47 -42.14 -63.16
N LEU A 6 19.13 -42.22 -63.20
CA LEU A 6 18.24 -41.18 -62.66
C LEU A 6 17.48 -41.58 -61.39
N VAL A 7 17.58 -42.83 -60.93
CA VAL A 7 16.83 -43.31 -59.75
C VAL A 7 17.68 -43.31 -58.48
N LEU A 8 19.01 -43.21 -58.59
CA LEU A 8 19.92 -43.20 -57.44
C LEU A 8 20.15 -41.80 -56.83
N ALA A 9 19.64 -40.73 -57.46
CA ALA A 9 19.80 -39.36 -56.97
C ALA A 9 18.64 -38.88 -56.08
N ILE A 10 17.57 -39.67 -55.92
CA ILE A 10 16.38 -39.28 -55.14
C ILE A 10 16.34 -39.95 -53.75
N PHE A 11 17.16 -40.99 -53.51
CA PHE A 11 17.17 -41.71 -52.23
C PHE A 11 18.22 -41.21 -51.22
N LEU A 12 19.01 -40.18 -51.56
CA LEU A 12 20.07 -39.63 -50.70
C LEU A 12 19.76 -38.22 -50.18
N ALA A 13 18.47 -37.87 -50.05
CA ALA A 13 18.02 -36.56 -49.58
C ALA A 13 17.05 -36.63 -48.38
N ILE A 14 16.97 -37.77 -47.67
CA ILE A 14 15.98 -37.98 -46.58
C ILE A 14 16.64 -38.10 -45.18
N PHE A 15 17.92 -37.74 -45.02
CA PHE A 15 18.62 -37.93 -43.73
C PHE A 15 19.21 -36.68 -43.08
N VAL A 16 18.62 -35.50 -43.26
CA VAL A 16 19.00 -34.31 -42.47
C VAL A 16 17.78 -33.50 -42.03
N VAL A 17 17.00 -34.06 -41.11
CA VAL A 17 16.18 -33.30 -40.14
C VAL A 17 15.84 -34.22 -38.96
N GLN A 18 16.85 -34.58 -38.18
CA GLN A 18 16.64 -34.69 -36.73
C GLN A 18 16.99 -33.33 -36.13
N SER A 19 16.06 -32.39 -36.30
CA SER A 19 15.96 -31.29 -35.37
C SER A 19 15.58 -31.92 -34.04
N CYS A 20 16.44 -31.83 -33.04
CA CYS A 20 15.99 -31.91 -31.65
C CYS A 20 14.87 -30.88 -31.51
N THR A 21 13.62 -31.31 -31.56
CA THR A 21 12.59 -30.64 -30.77
C THR A 21 13.10 -30.78 -29.35
N LYS A 22 13.70 -29.71 -28.82
CA LYS A 22 13.48 -29.45 -27.41
C LYS A 22 11.97 -29.53 -27.30
N ASP A 23 11.48 -30.51 -26.56
CA ASP A 23 10.13 -30.47 -26.04
C ASP A 23 10.08 -29.15 -25.26
N THR A 24 9.70 -28.09 -25.97
CA THR A 24 9.11 -26.92 -25.39
C THR A 24 7.79 -27.46 -24.92
N ASP A 25 7.81 -28.14 -23.77
CA ASP A 25 6.67 -28.13 -22.89
C ASP A 25 6.21 -26.69 -22.92
N MET A 26 4.99 -26.51 -23.42
CA MET A 26 4.31 -25.25 -23.44
C MET A 26 4.13 -24.86 -21.97
N VAL A 27 5.19 -24.27 -21.39
CA VAL A 27 5.06 -23.43 -20.23
C VAL A 27 4.17 -22.32 -20.75
N ALA A 28 2.86 -22.44 -20.49
CA ALA A 28 1.93 -21.34 -20.66
C ALA A 28 2.67 -20.09 -20.19
N GLU A 29 2.81 -19.07 -21.05
CA GLU A 29 3.55 -17.85 -20.74
C GLU A 29 3.17 -17.44 -19.33
N GLN A 30 4.08 -17.69 -18.37
CA GLN A 30 3.79 -17.35 -17.00
C GLN A 30 3.79 -15.84 -17.00
N LYS A 31 2.64 -15.26 -16.67
CA LYS A 31 2.49 -13.81 -16.57
C LYS A 31 2.82 -13.43 -15.13
N ALA A 32 3.64 -12.40 -14.96
CA ALA A 32 3.87 -11.82 -13.65
C ALA A 32 2.53 -11.39 -13.01
N PRO A 33 2.36 -11.58 -11.69
CA PRO A 33 1.22 -11.01 -11.01
C PRO A 33 1.22 -9.49 -11.18
N GLN A 34 0.03 -8.90 -11.22
CA GLN A 34 -0.09 -7.46 -11.23
C GLN A 34 0.37 -6.92 -9.88
N LEU A 35 1.21 -5.88 -9.89
CA LEU A 35 1.58 -5.17 -8.67
C LEU A 35 0.33 -4.52 -8.06
N PRO A 36 0.15 -4.59 -6.73
CA PRO A 36 -1.02 -4.02 -6.09
C PRO A 36 -1.02 -2.48 -6.21
N ALA A 37 -2.20 -1.88 -6.22
CA ALA A 37 -2.34 -0.44 -6.30
C ALA A 37 -1.75 0.25 -5.06
N ILE A 38 -1.26 1.50 -5.24
CA ILE A 38 -0.64 2.27 -4.15
C ILE A 38 -1.56 2.49 -2.94
N GLU A 39 -2.87 2.55 -3.17
CA GLU A 39 -3.89 2.69 -2.12
C GLU A 39 -3.92 1.52 -1.12
N THR A 40 -3.37 0.36 -1.49
CA THR A 40 -3.23 -0.79 -0.59
C THR A 40 -2.14 -0.58 0.46
N PHE A 41 -1.23 0.38 0.23
CA PHE A 41 -0.03 0.62 1.03
C PHE A 41 0.01 2.03 1.61
N VAL A 42 -0.54 3.05 0.92
CA VAL A 42 -0.49 4.46 1.31
C VAL A 42 -1.88 5.02 1.64
N MET A 43 -2.02 5.56 2.85
CA MET A 43 -3.23 6.24 3.33
C MET A 43 -3.37 7.64 2.72
N PRO A 44 -4.59 8.05 2.28
CA PRO A 44 -4.80 9.32 1.59
C PRO A 44 -4.96 10.51 2.56
N PHE A 45 -3.85 11.00 3.13
CA PHE A 45 -3.86 12.15 4.05
C PHE A 45 -4.23 13.48 3.37
N ASP A 46 -3.88 13.66 2.11
CA ASP A 46 -4.07 14.91 1.37
C ASP A 46 -5.53 15.31 1.19
N ASP A 47 -6.42 14.31 1.13
CA ASP A 47 -7.88 14.51 1.06
C ASP A 47 -8.43 15.35 2.21
N PHE A 48 -7.73 15.35 3.35
CA PHE A 48 -8.06 16.15 4.52
C PHE A 48 -7.22 17.43 4.59
N SER A 49 -5.93 17.42 4.22
CA SER A 49 -5.00 18.55 4.49
C SER A 49 -4.81 19.59 3.38
N GLU A 50 -4.97 19.24 2.09
CA GLU A 50 -4.58 20.15 0.98
C GLU A 50 -5.41 21.44 0.90
N SER A 51 -6.57 21.50 1.55
CA SER A 51 -7.49 22.62 1.36
C SER A 51 -7.35 23.80 2.34
N GLN A 52 -6.51 23.75 3.38
CA GLN A 52 -6.83 24.51 4.60
C GLN A 52 -5.67 25.22 5.34
N ARG A 53 -4.44 25.26 4.81
CA ARG A 53 -3.27 25.85 5.52
C ARG A 53 -3.30 27.37 5.75
N ASN A 54 -4.20 28.12 5.11
CA ASN A 54 -4.17 29.60 5.11
C ASN A 54 -5.34 30.32 5.83
N GLN A 55 -6.18 29.63 6.61
CA GLN A 55 -7.39 30.25 7.23
C GLN A 55 -7.53 30.05 8.75
N VAL A 56 -6.50 29.57 9.45
CA VAL A 56 -6.61 29.08 10.84
C VAL A 56 -6.17 30.12 11.90
N GLU A 57 -6.68 31.35 11.84
CA GLU A 57 -6.42 32.37 12.89
C GLU A 57 -7.67 32.78 13.70
N ASP A 58 -8.83 32.14 13.47
CA ASP A 58 -10.07 32.43 14.19
C ASP A 58 -10.30 31.44 15.35
N ARG A 59 -10.66 31.94 16.54
CA ARG A 59 -11.01 31.11 17.72
C ARG A 59 -12.25 30.24 17.52
N THR A 60 -12.97 30.45 16.42
CA THR A 60 -14.14 29.66 16.05
C THR A 60 -13.81 28.42 15.25
N VAL A 61 -12.56 28.02 15.01
CA VAL A 61 -12.22 26.83 14.19
C VAL A 61 -11.68 25.65 15.02
N ASN A 62 -12.09 25.52 16.29
CA ASN A 62 -11.44 24.59 17.22
C ASN A 62 -11.66 23.12 16.85
N ASN A 63 -12.87 22.76 16.44
CA ASN A 63 -13.24 21.37 16.13
C ASN A 63 -12.48 20.87 14.92
N PHE A 64 -12.49 21.67 13.86
CA PHE A 64 -11.73 21.39 12.65
C PHE A 64 -10.21 21.33 12.93
N SER A 65 -9.66 22.30 13.66
CA SER A 65 -8.22 22.33 13.98
C SER A 65 -7.78 21.15 14.83
N TYR A 66 -8.63 20.69 15.76
CA TYR A 66 -8.38 19.51 16.58
C TYR A 66 -8.34 18.23 15.74
N ALA A 67 -9.30 18.06 14.82
CA ALA A 67 -9.33 16.95 13.87
C ALA A 67 -8.08 16.95 12.97
N LEU A 68 -7.76 18.10 12.36
CA LEU A 68 -6.59 18.27 11.50
C LEU A 68 -5.28 17.98 12.24
N GLY A 69 -5.13 18.50 13.46
CA GLY A 69 -3.92 18.30 14.26
C GLY A 69 -3.64 16.82 14.53
N ASN A 70 -4.66 16.04 14.89
CA ASN A 70 -4.48 14.60 15.14
C ASN A 70 -4.12 13.82 13.87
N ILE A 71 -4.69 14.17 12.71
CA ILE A 71 -4.36 13.55 11.42
C ILE A 71 -2.92 13.90 11.01
N LEU A 72 -2.50 15.15 11.18
CA LEU A 72 -1.14 15.59 10.84
C LEU A 72 -0.06 14.94 11.70
N ILE A 73 -0.35 14.62 12.96
CA ILE A 73 0.57 13.87 13.82
C ILE A 73 0.85 12.49 13.22
N TRP A 74 -0.19 11.74 12.84
CA TRP A 74 -0.02 10.43 12.21
C TRP A 74 0.67 10.54 10.85
N ASN A 75 0.25 11.47 10.00
CA ASN A 75 0.89 11.68 8.69
C ASN A 75 2.40 11.94 8.85
N SER A 76 2.79 12.80 9.80
CA SER A 76 4.20 13.12 10.05
C SER A 76 4.99 11.92 10.57
N LEU A 77 4.42 11.14 11.50
CA LEU A 77 5.07 9.93 12.02
C LEU A 77 5.25 8.86 10.94
N LEU A 78 4.26 8.70 10.06
CA LEU A 78 4.31 7.73 8.98
C LEU A 78 5.26 8.19 7.87
N ASP A 79 5.24 9.46 7.47
CA ASP A 79 6.16 10.01 6.48
C ASP A 79 7.62 9.80 6.89
N MET A 80 7.95 10.06 8.16
CA MET A 80 9.31 9.86 8.66
C MET A 80 9.80 8.41 8.58
N ASN A 81 8.93 7.43 8.86
CA ASN A 81 9.33 6.03 9.01
C ASN A 81 9.07 5.18 7.77
N LEU A 82 8.09 5.55 6.94
CA LEU A 82 7.62 4.77 5.80
C LEU A 82 8.15 5.30 4.47
N ARG A 83 8.94 6.38 4.47
CA ARG A 83 9.46 7.00 3.25
C ARG A 83 10.15 6.00 2.31
N ILE A 84 11.13 5.25 2.80
CA ILE A 84 11.88 4.28 1.97
C ILE A 84 10.99 3.11 1.52
N PRO A 85 10.17 2.47 2.39
CA PRO A 85 9.16 1.51 1.97
C PRO A 85 8.23 2.01 0.87
N VAL A 86 7.67 3.22 1.03
CA VAL A 86 6.74 3.82 0.05
C VAL A 86 7.45 4.13 -1.26
N LEU A 87 8.63 4.77 -1.22
CA LEU A 87 9.41 5.06 -2.42
C LEU A 87 9.79 3.80 -3.18
N SER A 88 10.27 2.76 -2.47
CA SER A 88 10.62 1.49 -3.10
C SER A 88 9.40 0.84 -3.75
N PHE A 89 8.24 0.80 -3.07
CA PHE A 89 7.01 0.25 -3.63
C PHE A 89 6.51 1.04 -4.85
N MET A 90 6.52 2.37 -4.80
CA MET A 90 6.13 3.24 -5.92
C MET A 90 7.06 3.07 -7.12
N GLU A 91 8.35 2.85 -6.89
CA GLU A 91 9.32 2.62 -7.95
C GLU A 91 9.09 1.28 -8.64
N ALA A 92 8.70 0.22 -7.90
CA ALA A 92 8.37 -1.10 -8.46
C ALA A 92 7.38 -1.02 -9.63
N LEU A 93 6.39 -0.11 -9.54
CA LEU A 93 5.35 0.11 -10.55
C LEU A 93 5.89 0.54 -11.92
N LYS A 94 7.18 0.91 -12.01
CA LYS A 94 7.85 1.37 -13.22
C LYS A 94 8.77 0.31 -13.83
N HIS A 95 8.93 -0.84 -13.17
CA HIS A 95 9.85 -1.89 -13.58
C HIS A 95 9.11 -3.15 -13.99
N GLU A 96 9.74 -3.93 -14.88
CA GLU A 96 9.24 -5.24 -15.29
C GLU A 96 9.79 -6.33 -14.36
N ALA A 97 9.06 -7.44 -14.30
CA ALA A 97 9.39 -8.55 -13.42
C ALA A 97 10.18 -9.63 -14.16
N ASP A 98 11.19 -10.18 -13.50
CA ASP A 98 11.95 -11.34 -13.97
C ASP A 98 11.46 -12.62 -13.30
N TYR A 99 11.11 -13.62 -14.10
CA TYR A 99 10.66 -14.92 -13.60
C TYR A 99 11.80 -15.71 -12.96
N GLN A 100 11.66 -16.06 -11.69
CA GLN A 100 12.67 -16.79 -10.90
C GLN A 100 12.43 -18.31 -10.84
N GLY A 101 11.31 -18.79 -11.39
CA GLY A 101 10.89 -20.19 -11.23
C GLY A 101 9.89 -20.38 -10.09
N ASN A 102 9.16 -21.50 -10.10
CA ASN A 102 8.23 -21.90 -9.04
C ASN A 102 7.14 -20.87 -8.70
N GLY A 103 6.71 -20.07 -9.68
CA GLY A 103 5.68 -19.04 -9.46
C GLY A 103 6.19 -17.77 -8.78
N ILE A 104 7.51 -17.60 -8.68
CA ILE A 104 8.16 -16.43 -8.08
C ILE A 104 8.63 -15.47 -9.18
N TRP A 105 8.39 -14.19 -8.95
CA TRP A 105 8.80 -13.07 -9.79
C TRP A 105 9.61 -12.07 -8.98
N LEU A 106 10.61 -11.47 -9.60
CA LEU A 106 11.49 -10.47 -8.98
C LEU A 106 11.41 -9.16 -9.76
N TRP A 107 11.17 -8.06 -9.05
CA TRP A 107 11.44 -6.71 -9.52
C TRP A 107 12.71 -6.21 -8.82
N ALA A 108 13.79 -6.02 -9.56
CA ALA A 108 15.06 -5.52 -9.04
C ALA A 108 15.39 -4.16 -9.68
N TYR A 109 15.61 -3.14 -8.86
CA TYR A 109 15.80 -1.77 -9.34
C TYR A 109 16.53 -0.88 -8.33
N GLU A 110 17.01 0.26 -8.81
CA GLU A 110 17.56 1.31 -7.98
C GLU A 110 16.50 2.36 -7.65
N VAL A 111 16.48 2.82 -6.40
CA VAL A 111 15.69 3.98 -5.97
C VAL A 111 16.61 4.98 -5.30
N THR A 112 16.42 6.26 -5.61
CA THR A 112 17.18 7.36 -4.98
C THR A 112 16.22 8.26 -4.22
N ASP A 113 16.55 8.59 -2.97
CA ASP A 113 15.74 9.52 -2.18
C ASP A 113 16.10 10.98 -2.44
N ASP A 114 15.31 11.92 -1.89
CA ASP A 114 15.53 13.36 -2.08
C ASP A 114 16.85 13.88 -1.48
N GLN A 115 17.51 13.09 -0.62
CA GLN A 115 18.81 13.43 -0.04
C GLN A 115 19.97 12.96 -0.94
N GLY A 116 19.66 12.21 -2.02
CA GLY A 116 20.62 11.68 -2.98
C GLY A 116 21.20 10.33 -2.58
N ASP A 117 20.65 9.67 -1.55
CA ASP A 117 21.06 8.32 -1.18
C ASP A 117 20.45 7.30 -2.14
N THR A 118 21.26 6.36 -2.62
CA THR A 118 20.83 5.30 -3.55
C THR A 118 20.68 3.96 -2.84
N TYR A 119 19.57 3.31 -3.12
CA TYR A 119 19.17 2.02 -2.57
C TYR A 119 18.92 1.01 -3.70
N GLN A 120 19.35 -0.23 -3.50
CA GLN A 120 19.00 -1.38 -4.32
C GLN A 120 17.77 -2.04 -3.70
N ALA A 121 16.69 -2.15 -4.46
CA ALA A 121 15.44 -2.78 -4.02
C ALA A 121 15.18 -4.07 -4.81
N GLU A 122 14.76 -5.11 -4.09
CA GLU A 122 14.35 -6.39 -4.62
C GLU A 122 12.97 -6.75 -4.06
N LEU A 123 11.93 -6.61 -4.88
CA LEU A 123 10.57 -7.05 -4.56
C LEU A 123 10.32 -8.43 -5.14
N TYR A 124 9.96 -9.39 -4.29
CA TYR A 124 9.56 -10.73 -4.69
C TYR A 124 8.05 -10.84 -4.65
N GLY A 125 7.45 -11.42 -5.68
CA GLY A 125 6.03 -11.79 -5.75
C GLY A 125 5.87 -13.29 -5.98
N GLU A 126 5.21 -13.99 -5.07
CA GLU A 126 4.94 -15.44 -5.13
C GLU A 126 3.44 -15.69 -5.29
N LEU A 127 3.05 -16.38 -6.37
CA LEU A 127 1.67 -16.81 -6.59
C LEU A 127 1.31 -17.93 -5.60
N LEU A 128 0.36 -17.66 -4.70
CA LEU A 128 -0.16 -18.65 -3.77
C LEU A 128 -1.31 -19.45 -4.40
N VAL A 129 -1.58 -20.63 -3.84
CA VAL A 129 -2.67 -21.53 -4.30
C VAL A 129 -4.07 -20.91 -4.07
N SER A 130 -4.16 -19.92 -3.16
CA SER A 130 -5.39 -19.25 -2.71
C SER A 130 -5.88 -18.09 -3.59
N ASP A 131 -5.34 -17.89 -4.80
CA ASP A 131 -5.56 -16.67 -5.61
C ASP A 131 -5.10 -15.39 -4.87
N GLU A 132 -4.06 -15.56 -4.07
CA GLU A 132 -3.36 -14.53 -3.34
C GLU A 132 -1.93 -14.43 -3.86
N ILE A 133 -1.32 -13.27 -3.69
CA ILE A 133 0.10 -13.07 -3.99
C ILE A 133 0.81 -12.69 -2.70
N LYS A 134 1.87 -13.42 -2.36
CA LYS A 134 2.78 -13.06 -1.26
C LYS A 134 3.87 -12.14 -1.79
N TRP A 135 4.17 -11.11 -1.02
CA TRP A 135 5.15 -10.09 -1.35
C TRP A 135 6.22 -10.01 -0.26
N ASP A 136 7.49 -9.90 -0.65
CA ASP A 136 8.60 -9.65 0.25
C ASP A 136 9.54 -8.62 -0.38
N MET A 137 9.85 -7.54 0.35
CA MET A 137 10.73 -6.47 -0.12
C MET A 137 12.03 -6.45 0.66
N TYR A 138 13.14 -6.54 -0.07
CA TYR A 138 14.48 -6.38 0.46
C TYR A 138 15.13 -5.12 -0.09
N VAL A 139 15.76 -4.32 0.77
CA VAL A 139 16.48 -3.11 0.36
C VAL A 139 17.89 -3.12 0.91
N SER A 140 18.83 -2.63 0.12
CA SER A 140 20.22 -2.37 0.51
C SER A 140 20.56 -0.91 0.23
N LYS A 141 21.22 -0.22 1.17
CA LYS A 141 21.73 1.14 0.97
C LYS A 141 23.19 1.10 0.56
N THR A 142 23.57 1.84 -0.48
CA THR A 142 24.97 1.95 -0.90
C THR A 142 25.83 2.51 0.23
N GLY A 143 26.83 1.76 0.69
CA GLY A 143 27.67 2.14 1.83
C GLY A 143 26.97 2.10 3.20
N GLY A 144 25.77 1.51 3.29
CA GLY A 144 24.99 1.36 4.51
C GLY A 144 24.58 -0.10 4.77
N PHE A 145 23.34 -0.30 5.21
CA PHE A 145 22.78 -1.63 5.46
C PHE A 145 22.61 -2.44 4.16
N GLN A 146 22.53 -3.77 4.30
CA GLN A 146 22.39 -4.70 3.19
C GLN A 146 21.26 -5.69 3.48
N ASN A 147 20.49 -6.01 2.43
CA ASN A 147 19.45 -7.03 2.44
C ASN A 147 18.45 -6.93 3.60
N MET A 148 18.03 -5.70 3.93
CA MET A 148 17.06 -5.45 4.99
C MET A 148 15.66 -5.76 4.46
N HIS A 149 14.94 -6.64 5.15
CA HIS A 149 13.56 -7.00 4.83
C HIS A 149 12.61 -5.92 5.34
N TRP A 150 12.20 -5.00 4.47
CA TRP A 150 11.44 -3.80 4.86
C TRP A 150 9.97 -4.09 5.10
N TYR A 151 9.38 -4.92 4.24
CA TYR A 151 7.99 -5.29 4.37
C TYR A 151 7.70 -6.64 3.72
N THR A 152 6.69 -7.28 4.26
CA THR A 152 6.07 -8.49 3.71
C THR A 152 4.57 -8.32 3.70
N GLY A 153 3.88 -8.98 2.79
CA GLY A 153 2.43 -8.92 2.76
C GLY A 153 1.77 -9.92 1.85
N VAL A 154 0.44 -9.91 1.88
CA VAL A 154 -0.40 -10.71 1.01
C VAL A 154 -1.46 -9.80 0.41
N THR A 155 -1.68 -9.94 -0.89
CA THR A 155 -2.76 -9.24 -1.60
C THR A 155 -3.68 -10.23 -2.30
N ALA A 156 -4.96 -9.91 -2.31
CA ALA A 156 -5.92 -10.59 -3.16
C ALA A 156 -5.62 -10.26 -4.64
N ASN A 157 -5.71 -11.25 -5.52
CA ASN A 157 -5.51 -11.03 -6.96
C ASN A 157 -6.60 -10.14 -7.59
N ASP A 158 -7.78 -10.05 -6.96
CA ASP A 158 -8.89 -9.18 -7.35
C ASP A 158 -8.81 -7.76 -6.73
N GLU A 159 -7.70 -7.44 -6.05
CA GLU A 159 -7.45 -6.16 -5.37
C GLU A 159 -8.46 -5.82 -4.25
N SER A 160 -9.25 -6.79 -3.77
CA SER A 160 -10.27 -6.56 -2.74
C SER A 160 -9.69 -6.34 -1.33
N TYR A 161 -8.50 -6.87 -1.04
CA TYR A 161 -7.80 -6.64 0.21
C TYR A 161 -6.28 -6.75 0.07
N ALA A 162 -5.59 -6.17 1.05
CA ALA A 162 -4.17 -6.38 1.28
C ALA A 162 -3.86 -6.38 2.77
N HIS A 163 -2.85 -7.16 3.15
CA HIS A 163 -2.29 -7.20 4.49
C HIS A 163 -0.78 -7.01 4.39
N TRP A 164 -0.24 -5.97 5.02
CA TRP A 164 1.19 -5.72 5.06
C TRP A 164 1.70 -5.68 6.49
N THR A 165 2.93 -6.14 6.68
CA THR A 165 3.71 -5.96 7.90
C THR A 165 5.00 -5.28 7.52
N LEU A 166 5.25 -4.12 8.12
CA LEU A 166 6.45 -3.33 7.91
C LEU A 166 7.38 -3.53 9.10
N TYR A 167 8.66 -3.67 8.80
CA TYR A 167 9.71 -3.78 9.79
C TYR A 167 10.41 -2.43 9.92
N PHE A 168 10.79 -2.10 11.15
CA PHE A 168 11.56 -0.93 11.48
C PHE A 168 12.94 -1.35 11.96
N ASP A 169 13.91 -0.47 11.77
CA ASP A 169 15.32 -0.65 12.11
C ASP A 169 16.07 -1.61 11.17
N THR A 170 17.22 -1.14 10.68
CA THR A 170 18.09 -1.90 9.77
C THR A 170 19.04 -2.84 10.51
N GLU A 171 19.20 -2.64 11.82
CA GLU A 171 20.06 -3.46 12.69
C GLU A 171 19.25 -4.52 13.45
N ASP A 172 18.01 -4.21 13.83
CA ASP A 172 17.11 -5.11 14.57
C ASP A 172 15.68 -5.05 14.00
N PRO A 173 15.40 -5.73 12.86
CA PRO A 173 14.16 -5.61 12.12
C PRO A 173 12.98 -6.13 12.95
N LYS A 174 12.32 -5.21 13.65
CA LYS A 174 11.14 -5.50 14.46
C LYS A 174 9.89 -5.07 13.71
N PRO A 175 8.81 -5.87 13.75
CA PRO A 175 7.51 -5.45 13.23
C PRO A 175 7.10 -4.13 13.90
N PHE A 176 6.73 -3.16 13.08
CA PHE A 176 6.43 -1.80 13.53
C PHE A 176 4.98 -1.43 13.23
N ILE A 177 4.59 -1.54 11.96
CA ILE A 177 3.25 -1.20 11.50
C ILE A 177 2.64 -2.38 10.75
N LYS A 178 1.39 -2.67 11.07
CA LYS A 178 0.52 -3.50 10.24
C LYS A 178 -0.38 -2.60 9.40
N ILE A 179 -0.48 -2.90 8.10
CA ILE A 179 -1.42 -2.26 7.18
C ILE A 179 -2.50 -3.27 6.83
N ASP A 180 -3.76 -2.89 7.04
CA ASP A 180 -4.91 -3.65 6.55
C ASP A 180 -5.69 -2.77 5.57
N PHE A 181 -5.79 -3.21 4.32
CA PHE A 181 -6.58 -2.56 3.27
C PHE A 181 -7.76 -3.44 2.88
N LYS A 182 -8.91 -2.82 2.66
CA LYS A 182 -10.12 -3.47 2.12
C LYS A 182 -10.83 -2.55 1.14
N LYS A 183 -11.37 -3.13 0.08
CA LYS A 183 -12.15 -2.43 -0.94
C LYS A 183 -13.40 -3.22 -1.29
N ASP A 184 -14.55 -2.55 -1.26
CA ASP A 184 -15.73 -3.06 -1.95
C ASP A 184 -15.53 -2.80 -3.44
N THR A 185 -15.19 -3.85 -4.19
CA THR A 185 -14.90 -3.77 -5.63
C THR A 185 -16.12 -3.41 -6.47
N ASN A 186 -17.34 -3.56 -5.95
CA ASN A 186 -18.56 -3.15 -6.63
C ASN A 186 -18.87 -1.67 -6.41
N ALA A 187 -18.75 -1.20 -5.16
CA ALA A 187 -19.02 0.19 -4.81
C ALA A 187 -17.83 1.13 -5.07
N GLY A 188 -16.63 0.57 -5.24
CA GLY A 188 -15.38 1.31 -5.35
C GLY A 188 -14.95 1.99 -4.03
N LEU A 189 -15.53 1.59 -2.89
CA LEU A 189 -15.28 2.20 -1.59
C LEU A 189 -14.18 1.44 -0.85
N GLY A 190 -13.12 2.15 -0.50
CA GLY A 190 -11.96 1.60 0.21
C GLY A 190 -11.87 2.00 1.67
N GLY A 191 -11.05 1.25 2.41
CA GLY A 191 -10.57 1.64 3.72
C GLY A 191 -9.17 1.07 3.96
N ILE A 192 -8.34 1.83 4.67
CA ILE A 192 -6.97 1.45 5.02
C ILE A 192 -6.73 1.78 6.48
N ARG A 193 -6.12 0.84 7.20
CA ARG A 193 -5.78 0.97 8.62
C ARG A 193 -4.30 0.71 8.83
N TYR A 194 -3.65 1.60 9.56
CA TYR A 194 -2.31 1.41 10.11
C TYR A 194 -2.40 1.16 11.59
N THR A 195 -1.87 0.02 12.04
CA THR A 195 -1.86 -0.38 13.46
C THR A 195 -0.43 -0.47 13.95
N ASN A 196 -0.13 0.18 15.07
CA ASN A 196 1.12 -0.02 15.78
C ASN A 196 1.15 -1.43 16.38
N ILE A 197 2.16 -2.22 15.99
CA ILE A 197 2.34 -3.61 16.44
C ILE A 197 3.67 -3.82 17.18
N ILE A 198 4.36 -2.75 17.58
CA ILE A 198 5.58 -2.86 18.38
C ILE A 198 5.23 -3.59 19.70
N PRO A 199 5.91 -4.70 20.03
CA PRO A 199 5.65 -5.41 21.28
C PRO A 199 6.04 -4.58 22.51
N ASP A 200 5.37 -4.84 23.63
CA ASP A 200 5.72 -4.33 24.96
C ASP A 200 5.76 -2.79 25.12
N VAL A 201 5.12 -2.03 24.22
CA VAL A 201 4.90 -0.59 24.37
C VAL A 201 3.42 -0.27 24.64
N PRO A 202 3.09 0.77 25.44
CA PRO A 202 1.69 1.14 25.73
C PRO A 202 0.84 1.47 24.48
N GLN A 203 1.50 1.93 23.41
CA GLN A 203 0.87 2.30 22.15
C GLN A 203 0.57 1.10 21.24
N ASN A 204 0.92 -0.13 21.64
CA ASN A 204 0.63 -1.33 20.86
C ASN A 204 -0.89 -1.52 20.73
N GLY A 205 -1.35 -1.72 19.49
CA GLY A 205 -2.77 -1.80 19.14
C GLY A 205 -3.40 -0.44 18.82
N GLY A 206 -2.72 0.68 19.09
CA GLY A 206 -3.15 1.99 18.62
C GLY A 206 -3.14 2.05 17.08
N TYR A 207 -4.11 2.75 16.49
CA TYR A 207 -4.27 2.79 15.04
C TYR A 207 -4.78 4.12 14.51
N ILE A 208 -4.55 4.34 13.23
CA ILE A 208 -5.30 5.28 12.39
C ILE A 208 -5.97 4.49 11.26
N GLU A 209 -7.23 4.77 10.99
CA GLU A 209 -7.99 4.16 9.92
C GLU A 209 -8.70 5.23 9.09
N TYR A 210 -8.54 5.14 7.78
CA TYR A 210 -9.29 5.92 6.80
C TYR A 210 -10.39 5.05 6.18
N ARG A 211 -11.57 5.63 5.99
CA ARG A 211 -12.72 4.94 5.35
C ARG A 211 -13.45 5.85 4.37
N GLU A 212 -13.85 5.27 3.24
CA GLU A 212 -14.75 5.90 2.29
C GLU A 212 -16.19 5.44 2.50
N GLY A 213 -17.14 6.35 2.27
CA GLY A 213 -18.58 6.03 2.33
C GLY A 213 -19.16 5.77 3.72
N ASN A 214 -18.33 5.77 4.77
CA ASN A 214 -18.76 5.56 6.16
C ASN A 214 -18.93 6.88 6.89
N GLY A 215 -20.10 7.50 6.70
CA GLY A 215 -20.48 8.70 7.44
C GLY A 215 -21.97 8.76 7.73
N ALA A 216 -22.66 7.61 7.82
CA ALA A 216 -24.11 7.50 7.66
C ALA A 216 -24.56 8.19 6.36
N ALA A 217 -24.97 7.41 5.35
CA ALA A 217 -25.40 7.91 4.04
C ALA A 217 -26.51 9.00 4.10
N THR A 218 -27.07 9.28 5.28
CA THR A 218 -28.06 10.31 5.57
C THR A 218 -27.50 11.70 5.88
N ASP A 219 -26.24 11.85 6.30
CA ASP A 219 -25.73 13.13 6.85
C ASP A 219 -24.80 13.89 5.88
N GLY A 220 -24.55 13.33 4.68
CA GLY A 220 -23.74 13.96 3.64
C GLY A 220 -22.21 13.86 3.83
N PHE A 221 -21.74 13.14 4.84
CA PHE A 221 -20.32 12.81 5.03
C PHE A 221 -19.95 11.54 4.27
N ASN A 222 -18.85 11.59 3.52
CA ASN A 222 -18.42 10.48 2.66
C ASN A 222 -16.97 10.05 2.91
N ARG A 223 -16.34 10.59 3.95
CA ARG A 223 -15.00 10.27 4.40
C ARG A 223 -14.94 10.23 5.92
N ALA A 224 -14.13 9.32 6.45
CA ALA A 224 -13.91 9.19 7.88
C ALA A 224 -12.46 8.84 8.24
N TYR A 225 -12.03 9.35 9.39
CA TYR A 225 -10.82 8.94 10.09
C TYR A 225 -11.18 8.48 11.50
N ASP A 226 -10.69 7.32 11.88
CA ASP A 226 -10.73 6.84 13.26
C ASP A 226 -9.29 6.76 13.77
N VAL A 227 -9.02 7.40 14.91
CA VAL A 227 -7.72 7.36 15.58
C VAL A 227 -7.91 6.77 16.97
N TYR A 228 -7.37 5.59 17.20
CA TYR A 228 -7.43 4.91 18.49
C TYR A 228 -6.09 4.98 19.21
N LYS A 229 -6.12 5.49 20.44
CA LYS A 229 -4.97 5.61 21.34
C LYS A 229 -5.07 4.51 22.39
N SER A 230 -4.37 3.39 22.18
CA SER A 230 -4.44 2.22 23.06
C SER A 230 -4.01 2.52 24.50
N GLU A 231 -3.09 3.45 24.69
CA GLU A 231 -2.50 3.79 25.98
C GLU A 231 -3.49 4.43 26.96
N ILE A 232 -4.57 5.03 26.46
CA ILE A 232 -5.61 5.70 27.25
C ILE A 232 -7.03 5.21 26.90
N ASP A 233 -7.16 4.17 26.07
CA ASP A 233 -8.44 3.64 25.58
C ASP A 233 -9.37 4.75 25.05
N ASN A 234 -8.84 5.60 24.17
CA ASN A 234 -9.59 6.71 23.58
C ASN A 234 -9.70 6.58 22.06
N LEU A 235 -10.93 6.70 21.57
CA LEU A 235 -11.24 6.72 20.14
C LEU A 235 -11.65 8.13 19.73
N LEU A 236 -10.85 8.71 18.84
CA LEU A 236 -11.17 9.92 18.10
C LEU A 236 -11.81 9.52 16.77
N GLU A 237 -13.04 9.99 16.53
CA GLU A 237 -13.75 9.78 15.28
C GLU A 237 -13.91 11.12 14.55
N ILE A 238 -13.62 11.13 13.25
CA ILE A 238 -13.70 12.31 12.39
C ILE A 238 -14.48 11.93 11.14
N ASN A 239 -15.54 12.65 10.83
CA ASN A 239 -16.33 12.47 9.61
C ASN A 239 -16.38 13.79 8.84
N TRP A 240 -16.19 13.75 7.52
CA TRP A 240 -16.30 14.96 6.70
C TRP A 240 -16.84 14.67 5.30
N SER A 241 -17.31 15.73 4.65
CA SER A 241 -17.62 15.72 3.22
C SER A 241 -16.37 16.14 2.45
N LYS A 242 -15.87 15.27 1.56
CA LYS A 242 -14.74 15.60 0.69
C LYS A 242 -15.07 16.79 -0.21
N GLU A 243 -16.33 16.95 -0.62
CA GLU A 243 -16.80 18.00 -1.53
C GLU A 243 -17.09 19.30 -0.78
N ASN A 244 -17.92 19.24 0.25
CA ASN A 244 -18.42 20.42 0.96
C ASN A 244 -17.46 20.90 2.06
N LYS A 245 -16.51 20.06 2.47
CA LYS A 245 -15.47 20.33 3.48
C LYS A 245 -15.98 20.55 4.92
N ASN A 246 -17.29 20.53 5.15
CA ASN A 246 -17.89 20.47 6.48
C ASN A 246 -17.69 19.08 7.10
N GLY A 247 -17.74 19.01 8.43
CA GLY A 247 -17.52 17.76 9.13
C GLY A 247 -17.84 17.84 10.62
N ARG A 248 -17.48 16.76 11.31
CA ARG A 248 -17.69 16.58 12.74
C ARG A 248 -16.60 15.72 13.36
N VAL A 249 -16.31 16.00 14.62
CA VAL A 249 -15.33 15.26 15.42
C VAL A 249 -15.97 14.85 16.74
N LYS A 250 -15.60 13.66 17.23
CA LYS A 250 -16.04 13.14 18.53
C LYS A 250 -14.83 12.50 19.21
N ASP A 251 -14.60 12.91 20.45
CA ASP A 251 -13.46 12.48 21.27
C ASP A 251 -13.80 12.72 22.74
N VAL A 252 -14.06 11.64 23.47
CA VAL A 252 -14.53 11.71 24.87
C VAL A 252 -13.47 12.35 25.78
N GLU A 253 -12.19 12.08 25.54
CA GLU A 253 -11.11 12.64 26.33
C GLU A 253 -10.98 14.16 26.12
N ARG A 254 -11.23 14.63 24.90
CA ARG A 254 -11.15 16.07 24.56
C ARG A 254 -12.35 16.87 25.06
N TYR A 255 -13.57 16.37 24.82
CA TYR A 255 -14.80 17.13 25.02
C TYR A 255 -15.51 16.81 26.34
N HIS A 256 -15.13 15.72 26.99
CA HIS A 256 -15.78 15.20 28.21
C HIS A 256 -17.27 14.88 28.02
N ASP A 257 -17.66 14.58 26.78
CA ASP A 257 -18.99 14.14 26.37
C ASP A 257 -18.87 13.11 25.23
N THR A 258 -20.00 12.52 24.85
CA THR A 258 -20.10 11.55 23.74
C THR A 258 -20.70 12.17 22.48
N GLU A 259 -20.82 13.49 22.44
CA GLU A 259 -21.51 14.21 21.38
C GLU A 259 -20.57 14.53 20.21
N TRP A 260 -21.16 14.78 19.05
CA TRP A 260 -20.41 15.29 17.91
C TRP A 260 -20.20 16.80 18.07
N HIS A 261 -19.03 17.26 17.66
CA HIS A 261 -18.66 18.66 17.59
C HIS A 261 -18.38 19.03 16.14
N CYS A 262 -19.21 19.90 15.56
CA CYS A 262 -19.28 20.12 14.11
C CYS A 262 -18.53 21.37 13.65
N TRP A 263 -18.17 21.40 12.37
CA TRP A 263 -17.73 22.59 11.66
C TRP A 263 -18.43 22.74 10.31
N GLY A 264 -18.64 23.98 9.89
CA GLY A 264 -19.26 24.35 8.61
C GLY A 264 -18.29 24.31 7.43
N THR A 265 -18.77 24.71 6.25
CA THR A 265 -17.96 24.75 5.02
C THR A 265 -16.82 25.78 5.06
N ASP A 266 -16.90 26.75 5.98
CA ASP A 266 -15.87 27.76 6.27
C ASP A 266 -14.98 27.38 7.47
N PHE A 267 -15.05 26.11 7.91
CA PHE A 267 -14.28 25.54 9.03
C PHE A 267 -14.62 26.07 10.41
N LYS A 268 -15.62 26.94 10.52
CA LYS A 268 -16.06 27.45 11.81
C LYS A 268 -16.94 26.45 12.51
N ASP A 269 -16.77 26.37 13.82
CA ASP A 269 -17.55 25.62 14.77
C ASP A 269 -19.02 26.04 14.62
N ILE A 270 -19.86 25.05 14.34
CA ILE A 270 -21.31 25.22 14.23
C ILE A 270 -21.98 24.25 15.19
N GLN A 271 -23.25 24.52 15.49
CA GLN A 271 -24.07 23.52 16.14
C GLN A 271 -24.23 22.32 15.20
N CYS A 272 -24.01 21.13 15.74
CA CYS A 272 -24.63 19.93 15.21
C CYS A 272 -26.16 20.01 15.45
#